data_AF-A0A098S8C7-F1
#
_entry.id   AF-A0A098S8C7-F1
#
_cell.length_a   1.000
_cell.length_b   1.000
_cell.length_c   1.000
_cell.angle_alpha   90.00
_cell.angle_beta   90.00
_cell.angle_gamma   90.00
#
_symmetry.space_group_name_H-M   'P 1'
#
loop_
_entity.id
_entity.type
_entity.pdbx_description
1 polymer ?
#
loop_
_entity_poly.entity_id
_entity_poly.type
_entity_poly.pdbx_seq_one_letter_code
_entity_poly.pdbx_strand_id
1 'polypeptide(L)'
;MPTTKPQYSDEQLLQMIRGSEQERANALKAFFTDQQLKASVIRKIQQKGGSANDAQDAFQEGFKAFYRHLLNGKFEGRSSLRTFFVGICIRCWLDGLKKSFYQRTTLTDKEETLDEEYQHTPETRMMSRERKSQLQKVLALLGDRCKKVIMLGYEGYNSEEIKQKLEIEAEEAVRKIRYRCMTKLKEKLASQPTLNALLKSLSYG
;
A
#
# COMPACT_ATOMS: atom_id res chain seq x y z
N MET A 1 -30.46 -16.44 0.01
CA MET A 1 -29.09 -16.62 0.57
C MET A 1 -29.02 -15.82 1.86
N PRO A 2 -28.50 -16.37 2.96
CA PRO A 2 -28.54 -15.68 4.24
C PRO A 2 -27.60 -14.47 4.19
N THR A 3 -28.17 -13.28 4.38
CA THR A 3 -27.46 -12.01 4.48
C THR A 3 -26.78 -11.95 5.84
N THR A 4 -25.60 -12.57 5.97
CA THR A 4 -24.74 -12.33 7.14
C THR A 4 -24.34 -10.87 7.16
N LYS A 5 -24.91 -10.13 8.11
CA LYS A 5 -24.59 -8.72 8.36
C LYS A 5 -23.09 -8.62 8.69
N PRO A 6 -22.36 -7.62 8.17
CA PRO A 6 -20.97 -7.42 8.53
C PRO A 6 -20.81 -7.35 10.05
N GLN A 7 -19.74 -7.96 10.57
CA GLN A 7 -19.45 -8.03 12.01
C GLN A 7 -19.24 -6.65 12.64
N TYR A 8 -18.69 -5.71 11.87
CA TYR A 8 -18.41 -4.34 12.29
C TYR A 8 -18.97 -3.34 11.27
N SER A 9 -19.40 -2.16 11.73
CA SER A 9 -19.71 -1.04 10.84
C SER A 9 -18.44 -0.44 10.24
N ASP A 10 -18.59 0.36 9.17
CA ASP A 10 -17.45 1.04 8.55
C ASP A 10 -16.74 1.99 9.53
N GLU A 11 -17.50 2.69 10.38
CA GLU A 11 -16.97 3.58 11.42
C GLU A 11 -16.16 2.79 12.47
N GLN A 12 -16.68 1.65 12.92
CA GLN A 12 -15.98 0.77 13.86
C GLN A 12 -14.68 0.23 13.27
N LEU A 13 -14.70 -0.21 12.01
CA LEU A 13 -13.49 -0.67 11.32
C LEU A 13 -12.44 0.43 11.24
N LEU A 14 -12.83 1.65 10.87
CA LEU A 14 -11.90 2.79 10.80
C LEU A 14 -11.30 3.14 12.16
N GLN A 15 -12.11 3.13 13.22
CA GLN A 15 -11.64 3.36 14.58
C GLN A 15 -10.64 2.29 15.01
N MET A 16 -10.97 1.02 14.79
CA MET A 16 -10.08 -0.11 15.13
C MET A 16 -8.77 -0.07 14.35
N ILE A 17 -8.79 0.34 13.07
CA ILE A 17 -7.56 0.49 12.26
C ILE A 17 -6.63 1.57 12.81
N ARG A 18 -7.18 2.64 13.40
CA ARG A 18 -6.40 3.73 14.02
C ARG A 18 -6.04 3.46 15.49
N GLY A 19 -6.66 2.45 16.10
CA GLY A 19 -6.43 2.05 17.47
C GLY A 19 -5.13 1.28 17.66
N SER A 20 -5.10 0.45 18.70
CA SER A 20 -3.99 -0.42 19.05
C SER A 20 -3.66 -1.44 17.95
N GLU A 21 -2.46 -2.01 18.00
CA GLU A 21 -2.04 -3.07 17.08
C GLU A 21 -3.02 -4.24 17.04
N GLN A 22 -3.57 -4.63 18.20
CA GLN A 22 -4.54 -5.71 18.31
C GLN A 22 -5.90 -5.36 17.68
N GLU A 23 -6.41 -4.16 17.91
CA GLU A 23 -7.67 -3.69 17.29
C GLU A 23 -7.51 -3.64 15.77
N ARG A 24 -6.39 -3.11 15.29
CA ARG A 24 -6.05 -3.05 13.87
C ARG A 24 -5.97 -4.44 13.25
N ALA A 25 -5.27 -5.37 13.89
CA ALA A 25 -5.18 -6.76 13.43
C ALA A 25 -6.56 -7.43 13.36
N ASN A 26 -7.42 -7.20 14.35
CA ASN A 26 -8.78 -7.74 14.38
C ASN A 26 -9.65 -7.17 13.24
N ALA A 27 -9.59 -5.86 13.00
CA ALA A 27 -10.33 -5.21 11.92
C ALA A 27 -9.90 -5.74 10.54
N LEU A 28 -8.59 -5.85 10.30
CA LEU A 28 -8.03 -6.39 9.06
C LEU A 28 -8.42 -7.86 8.86
N LYS A 29 -8.35 -8.68 9.91
CA LYS A 29 -8.75 -10.08 9.85
C LYS A 29 -10.23 -10.22 9.49
N ALA A 30 -11.11 -9.48 10.18
CA ALA A 30 -12.54 -9.50 9.91
C ALA A 30 -12.85 -9.14 8.45
N PHE A 31 -12.21 -8.09 7.94
CA PHE A 31 -12.39 -7.64 6.56
C PHE A 31 -11.84 -8.64 5.52
N PHE A 32 -10.68 -9.23 5.79
CA PHE A 32 -10.04 -10.21 4.88
C PHE A 32 -10.82 -11.53 4.79
N THR A 33 -11.42 -11.98 5.90
CA THR A 33 -12.18 -13.24 5.95
C THR A 33 -13.63 -13.12 5.48
N ASP A 34 -14.08 -11.93 5.10
CA ASP A 34 -15.44 -11.68 4.63
C ASP A 34 -15.70 -12.37 3.27
N GLN A 35 -16.41 -13.50 3.31
CA GLN A 35 -16.72 -14.30 2.12
C GLN A 35 -17.62 -13.57 1.12
N GLN A 36 -18.54 -12.72 1.59
CA GLN A 36 -19.42 -11.96 0.70
C GLN A 36 -18.64 -10.88 -0.05
N LEU A 37 -17.71 -10.22 0.64
CA LEU A 37 -16.80 -9.27 0.03
C LEU A 37 -15.92 -9.94 -1.03
N LYS A 38 -15.33 -11.08 -0.70
CA LYS A 38 -14.53 -11.88 -1.64
C LYS A 38 -15.34 -12.30 -2.87
N ALA A 39 -16.56 -12.80 -2.67
CA ALA A 39 -17.44 -13.17 -3.77
C ALA A 39 -17.82 -11.96 -4.65
N SER A 40 -17.99 -10.78 -4.05
CA SER A 40 -18.29 -9.54 -4.78
C SER A 40 -17.12 -9.10 -5.67
N VAL A 41 -15.88 -9.21 -5.19
CA VAL A 41 -14.67 -8.94 -5.99
C VAL A 41 -14.56 -9.92 -7.16
N ILE A 42 -14.70 -11.22 -6.89
CA ILE A 42 -14.65 -12.27 -7.93
C ILE A 42 -15.69 -11.98 -9.02
N ARG A 43 -16.95 -11.75 -8.63
CA ARG A 43 -18.02 -11.46 -9.57
C ARG A 43 -17.72 -10.22 -10.41
N LYS A 44 -17.20 -9.14 -9.80
CA LYS A 44 -16.90 -7.89 -10.51
C LYS A 44 -15.76 -8.02 -11.51
N ILE A 45 -14.73 -8.80 -11.19
CA ILE A 45 -13.60 -9.05 -12.08
C ILE A 45 -14.01 -9.97 -13.23
N GLN A 46 -14.76 -11.04 -12.94
CA GLN A 46 -15.31 -11.93 -13.96
C GLN A 46 -16.23 -11.21 -14.96
N GLN A 47 -17.08 -10.30 -14.47
CA GLN A 47 -17.92 -9.44 -15.33
C GLN A 47 -17.11 -8.58 -16.32
N LYS A 48 -15.83 -8.34 -16.04
CA LYS A 48 -14.93 -7.57 -16.89
C LYS A 48 -14.01 -8.45 -17.75
N GLY A 49 -14.19 -9.78 -17.70
CA GLY A 49 -13.40 -10.74 -18.48
C GLY A 49 -12.19 -11.32 -17.75
N GLY A 50 -12.01 -11.05 -16.45
CA GLY A 50 -10.94 -11.65 -15.65
C GLY A 50 -11.26 -13.07 -15.18
N SER A 51 -10.22 -13.84 -14.90
CA SER A 51 -10.35 -15.20 -14.34
C SER A 51 -10.64 -15.19 -12.83
N ALA A 52 -11.03 -16.34 -12.26
CA ALA A 52 -11.14 -16.49 -10.82
C ALA A 52 -9.77 -16.36 -10.11
N ASN A 53 -8.69 -16.76 -10.78
CA ASN A 53 -7.32 -16.59 -10.28
C ASN A 53 -6.93 -15.11 -10.28
N ASP A 54 -7.23 -14.38 -11.36
CA ASP A 54 -6.99 -12.94 -11.44
C ASP A 54 -7.70 -12.21 -10.30
N ALA A 55 -8.92 -12.65 -9.96
CA ALA A 55 -9.67 -12.08 -8.86
C ALA A 55 -9.07 -12.38 -7.49
N GLN A 56 -8.47 -13.57 -7.30
CA GLN A 56 -7.73 -13.89 -6.08
C GLN A 56 -6.50 -13.00 -5.94
N ASP A 57 -5.71 -12.86 -7.01
CA ASP A 57 -4.51 -12.02 -7.02
C ASP A 57 -4.86 -10.56 -6.76
N ALA A 58 -5.88 -10.06 -7.46
CA ALA A 58 -6.40 -8.71 -7.26
C ALA A 58 -6.97 -8.48 -5.86
N PHE A 59 -7.56 -9.50 -5.22
CA PHE A 59 -8.02 -9.40 -3.84
C PHE A 59 -6.84 -9.26 -2.87
N GLN A 60 -5.78 -10.05 -3.04
CA GLN A 60 -4.58 -9.96 -2.20
C GLN A 60 -3.87 -8.60 -2.38
N GLU A 61 -3.60 -8.21 -3.62
CA GLU A 61 -2.98 -6.92 -3.95
C GLU A 61 -3.87 -5.73 -3.53
N GLY A 62 -5.17 -5.86 -3.77
CA GLY A 62 -6.15 -4.86 -3.38
C GLY A 62 -6.23 -4.70 -1.87
N PHE A 63 -6.13 -5.78 -1.10
CA PHE A 63 -6.12 -5.74 0.38
C PHE A 63 -4.89 -5.03 0.91
N LYS A 64 -3.74 -5.35 0.32
CA LYS A 64 -2.47 -4.68 0.58
C LYS A 64 -2.52 -3.17 0.29
N ALA A 65 -3.10 -2.78 -0.84
CA ALA A 65 -3.29 -1.36 -1.19
C ALA A 65 -4.32 -0.69 -0.26
N PHE A 66 -5.45 -1.33 0.00
CA PHE A 66 -6.51 -0.86 0.87
C PHE A 66 -6.00 -0.52 2.27
N TYR A 67 -5.23 -1.41 2.89
CA TYR A 67 -4.63 -1.14 4.19
C TYR A 67 -3.78 0.14 4.18
N ARG A 68 -2.94 0.32 3.15
CA ARG A 68 -2.11 1.54 2.98
C ARG A 68 -2.98 2.79 2.79
N HIS A 69 -4.07 2.70 2.02
CA HIS A 69 -4.99 3.81 1.85
C HIS A 69 -5.61 4.25 3.18
N LEU A 70 -6.00 3.30 4.03
CA LEU A 70 -6.59 3.61 5.33
C LEU A 70 -5.58 4.23 6.30
N LEU A 71 -4.36 3.68 6.39
CA LEU A 71 -3.29 4.24 7.21
C LEU A 71 -2.89 5.66 6.80
N ASN A 72 -2.96 5.97 5.51
CA ASN A 72 -2.62 7.28 4.97
C ASN A 72 -3.81 8.26 5.00
N GLY A 73 -4.98 7.84 5.49
CA GLY A 73 -6.17 8.69 5.53
C GLY A 73 -6.75 9.01 4.15
N LYS A 74 -6.51 8.17 3.14
CA LYS A 74 -7.01 8.37 1.77
C LYS A 74 -8.48 8.01 1.57
N PHE A 75 -9.12 7.42 2.57
CA PHE A 75 -10.54 7.13 2.55
C PHE A 75 -11.32 8.33 3.12
N GLU A 76 -12.11 8.98 2.25
CA GLU A 76 -12.85 10.21 2.57
C GLU A 76 -14.32 9.95 2.96
N GLY A 77 -14.75 8.69 3.05
CA GLY A 77 -16.13 8.35 3.44
C GLY A 77 -17.21 8.60 2.36
N ARG A 78 -16.83 8.89 1.11
CA ARG A 78 -17.76 9.10 -0.02
C ARG A 78 -18.50 7.84 -0.48
N SER A 79 -18.07 6.67 -0.01
CA SER A 79 -18.71 5.37 -0.25
C SER A 79 -18.51 4.49 0.97
N SER A 80 -19.15 3.32 1.03
CA SER A 80 -18.79 2.32 2.03
C SER A 80 -17.36 1.79 1.84
N LEU A 81 -16.74 1.29 2.92
CA LEU A 81 -15.41 0.66 2.88
C LEU A 81 -15.38 -0.53 1.93
N ARG A 82 -16.45 -1.33 1.91
CA ARG A 82 -16.59 -2.46 0.98
C ARG A 82 -16.54 -1.99 -0.48
N THR A 83 -17.27 -0.93 -0.83
CA THR A 83 -17.28 -0.38 -2.19
C THR A 83 -15.91 0.20 -2.56
N PHE A 84 -15.29 0.93 -1.64
CA PHE A 84 -13.94 1.47 -1.83
C PHE A 84 -12.93 0.35 -2.10
N PHE A 85 -12.96 -0.72 -1.30
CA PHE A 85 -12.11 -1.89 -1.48
C PHE A 85 -12.32 -2.59 -2.82
N VAL A 86 -13.56 -2.83 -3.24
CA VAL A 86 -13.86 -3.44 -4.55
C VAL A 86 -13.28 -2.59 -5.68
N GLY A 87 -13.37 -1.25 -5.58
CA GLY A 87 -12.77 -0.34 -6.55
C GLY A 87 -11.24 -0.47 -6.61
N ILE A 88 -10.58 -0.61 -5.47
CA ILE A 88 -9.13 -0.84 -5.39
C ILE A 88 -8.76 -2.17 -6.06
N CYS A 89 -9.45 -3.27 -5.77
CA CYS A 89 -9.18 -4.57 -6.38
C CYS A 89 -9.30 -4.52 -7.91
N ILE A 90 -10.34 -3.88 -8.43
CA ILE A 90 -10.53 -3.71 -9.89
C ILE A 90 -9.37 -2.91 -10.48
N ARG A 91 -8.92 -1.85 -9.81
CA ARG A 91 -7.78 -1.06 -10.28
C ARG A 91 -6.48 -1.87 -10.28
N CYS A 92 -6.20 -2.61 -9.21
CA CYS A 92 -5.05 -3.52 -9.13
C CYS A 92 -5.04 -4.55 -10.27
N TRP A 93 -6.20 -5.14 -10.59
CA TRP A 93 -6.33 -6.06 -11.71
C TRP A 93 -6.04 -5.40 -13.06
N LEU A 94 -6.64 -4.23 -13.34
CA LEU A 94 -6.41 -3.47 -14.57
C LEU A 94 -4.94 -3.06 -14.73
N ASP A 95 -4.29 -2.64 -13.65
CA ASP A 95 -2.87 -2.30 -13.66
C ASP A 95 -1.98 -3.53 -13.90
N GLY A 96 -2.37 -4.70 -13.37
CA GLY A 96 -1.72 -5.98 -13.67
C GLY A 96 -1.83 -6.38 -15.14
N LEU A 97 -3.01 -6.18 -15.76
CA LEU A 97 -3.20 -6.42 -17.19
C LEU A 97 -2.33 -5.49 -18.04
N LYS A 98 -2.23 -4.20 -17.69
CA LYS A 98 -1.34 -3.26 -18.37
C LYS A 98 0.11 -3.74 -18.29
N LYS A 99 0.61 -4.09 -17.09
CA LYS A 99 1.98 -4.61 -16.93
C LYS A 99 2.23 -5.87 -17.76
N SER A 100 1.28 -6.80 -17.79
CA SER A 100 1.36 -8.02 -18.62
C SER A 100 1.33 -7.71 -20.12
N PHE A 101 0.48 -6.78 -20.55
CA PHE A 101 0.41 -6.33 -21.93
C PHE A 101 1.70 -5.64 -22.35
N TYR A 102 2.21 -4.69 -21.56
CA TYR A 102 3.48 -4.02 -21.78
C TYR A 102 4.64 -5.02 -21.79
N GLN A 103 4.76 -5.93 -20.81
CA GLN A 103 5.79 -6.97 -20.83
C GLN A 103 5.75 -7.86 -22.08
N ARG A 104 4.57 -8.10 -22.66
CA ARG A 104 4.40 -8.81 -23.93
C ARG A 104 4.67 -7.96 -25.17
N THR A 105 4.54 -6.64 -25.09
CA THR A 105 4.71 -5.70 -26.23
C THR A 105 6.03 -4.93 -26.22
N THR A 106 6.74 -4.85 -25.10
CA THR A 106 8.06 -4.23 -24.96
C THR A 106 9.18 -5.19 -25.38
N LEU A 107 9.12 -5.65 -26.63
CA LEU A 107 10.31 -5.79 -27.48
C LEU A 107 10.61 -4.48 -28.25
N THR A 108 9.75 -3.47 -28.11
CA THR A 108 9.94 -2.14 -28.70
C THR A 108 9.32 -1.05 -27.80
N ASP A 109 10.20 -0.16 -27.37
CA ASP A 109 10.02 1.22 -26.92
C ASP A 109 9.22 1.58 -25.65
N LYS A 110 9.89 2.44 -24.88
CA LYS A 110 9.50 3.08 -23.63
C LYS A 110 8.29 3.98 -23.79
N GLU A 111 7.40 3.97 -22.79
CA GLU A 111 6.90 5.17 -22.12
C GLU A 111 6.22 4.76 -20.80
N GLU A 112 7.01 4.84 -19.72
CA GLU A 112 6.56 4.62 -18.34
C GLU A 112 5.81 5.88 -17.87
N THR A 113 4.49 5.96 -18.10
CA THR A 113 3.63 6.83 -17.27
C THR A 113 3.42 6.13 -15.93
N LEU A 114 4.47 6.15 -15.11
CA LEU A 114 4.43 5.69 -13.74
C LEU A 114 3.84 6.80 -12.88
N ASP A 115 2.51 6.73 -12.69
CA ASP A 115 1.92 7.09 -11.40
C ASP A 115 2.42 6.06 -10.34
N GLU A 116 3.74 6.00 -10.14
CA GLU A 116 4.39 5.27 -9.06
C GLU A 116 4.25 6.11 -7.79
N GLU A 117 3.04 6.08 -7.28
CA GLU A 117 2.85 6.04 -5.84
C GLU A 117 3.39 4.70 -5.34
N TYR A 118 4.72 4.66 -5.18
CA TYR A 118 5.50 3.72 -4.37
C TYR A 118 4.78 2.37 -4.17
N GLN A 119 4.87 1.51 -5.19
CA GLN A 119 4.47 0.12 -5.12
C GLN A 119 5.43 -0.64 -4.21
N HIS A 120 5.35 -0.39 -2.91
CA HIS A 120 5.79 -1.37 -1.92
C HIS A 120 4.61 -2.31 -1.66
N THR A 121 4.73 -3.50 -2.23
CA THR A 121 3.93 -4.66 -1.88
C THR A 121 4.21 -5.01 -0.40
N PRO A 122 3.19 -5.21 0.43
CA PRO A 122 3.28 -5.94 1.71
C PRO A 122 3.53 -7.43 1.54
N GLU A 123 4.18 -7.84 0.44
CA GLU A 123 5.08 -8.98 0.50
C GLU A 123 6.40 -8.49 1.10
N THR A 124 6.32 -7.88 2.28
CA THR A 124 7.42 -7.92 3.23
C THR A 124 7.52 -9.36 3.71
N ARG A 125 8.00 -10.24 2.82
CA ARG A 125 8.95 -11.27 3.25
C ARG A 125 9.96 -10.50 4.10
N MET A 126 10.26 -11.00 5.30
CA MET A 126 11.29 -10.44 6.17
C MET A 126 12.41 -9.87 5.30
N MET A 127 12.53 -8.54 5.21
CA MET A 127 13.67 -7.97 4.50
C MET A 127 14.89 -8.55 5.18
N SER A 128 15.80 -9.12 4.40
CA SER A 128 17.06 -9.57 4.98
C SER A 128 17.68 -8.38 5.73
N ARG A 129 18.38 -8.66 6.84
CA ARG A 129 19.06 -7.61 7.62
C ARG A 129 19.95 -6.74 6.73
N GLU A 130 20.51 -7.34 5.70
CA GLU A 130 21.30 -6.70 4.66
C GLU A 130 20.50 -5.69 3.84
N ARG A 131 19.33 -6.06 3.30
CA ARG A 131 18.44 -5.14 2.57
C ARG A 131 17.98 -3.98 3.44
N LYS A 132 17.63 -4.25 4.71
CA LYS A 132 17.28 -3.20 5.68
C LYS A 132 18.44 -2.23 5.90
N SER A 133 19.66 -2.75 6.03
CA SER A 133 20.87 -1.94 6.19
C SER A 133 21.13 -1.06 4.97
N GLN A 134 21.01 -1.62 3.76
CA GLN A 134 21.20 -0.87 2.51
C GLN A 134 20.16 0.25 2.37
N LEU A 135 18.87 -0.04 2.61
CA LEU A 135 17.83 0.99 2.61
C LEU A 135 18.10 2.10 3.63
N GLN A 136 18.53 1.75 4.84
CA GLN A 136 18.89 2.73 5.87
C GLN A 136 20.06 3.63 5.47
N LYS A 137 21.04 3.12 4.71
CA LYS A 137 22.16 3.92 4.19
C LYS A 137 21.69 4.93 3.14
N VAL A 138 20.82 4.49 2.22
CA VAL A 138 20.22 5.40 1.21
C VAL A 138 19.39 6.50 1.88
N LEU A 139 18.54 6.12 2.84
CA LEU A 139 17.69 7.08 3.55
C LEU A 139 18.47 8.03 4.46
N ALA A 140 19.66 7.64 4.94
CA ALA A 140 20.53 8.53 5.71
C ALA A 140 20.95 9.78 4.90
N LEU A 141 21.02 9.67 3.57
CA LEU A 141 21.32 10.80 2.68
C LEU A 141 20.25 11.90 2.69
N LEU A 142 19.06 11.61 3.23
CA LEU A 142 17.94 12.56 3.37
C LEU A 142 17.91 13.25 4.75
N GLY A 143 18.77 12.82 5.67
CA GLY A 143 18.77 13.24 7.07
C GLY A 143 17.94 12.33 7.99
N ASP A 144 18.31 12.31 9.26
CA ASP A 144 17.77 11.37 10.26
C ASP A 144 16.26 11.46 10.44
N ARG A 145 15.70 12.67 10.39
CA ARG A 145 14.24 12.86 10.52
C ARG A 145 13.49 12.20 9.35
N CYS A 146 13.97 12.34 8.12
CA CYS A 146 13.38 11.69 6.95
C CYS A 146 13.53 10.17 7.02
N LYS A 147 14.71 9.68 7.37
CA LYS A 147 14.98 8.26 7.55
C LYS A 147 14.02 7.63 8.57
N LYS A 148 13.88 8.22 9.75
CA LYS A 148 13.01 7.70 10.82
C LYS A 148 11.54 7.66 10.39
N VAL A 149 11.02 8.73 9.80
CA VAL A 149 9.61 8.79 9.35
C VAL A 149 9.31 7.75 8.28
N ILE A 150 10.22 7.57 7.30
CA ILE A 150 10.05 6.59 6.23
C ILE A 150 10.15 5.16 6.77
N MET A 151 11.15 4.88 7.63
CA MET A 151 11.35 3.55 8.20
C MET A 151 10.19 3.11 9.10
N LEU A 152 9.67 3.99 9.95
CA LEU A 152 8.51 3.64 10.79
C LEU A 152 7.26 3.42 9.94
N GLY A 153 7.04 4.23 8.89
CA GLY A 153 5.94 3.98 7.94
C GLY A 153 6.08 2.64 7.23
N TYR A 154 7.31 2.26 6.88
CA TYR A 154 7.62 0.96 6.28
C TYR A 154 7.37 -0.21 7.25
N GLU A 155 7.66 -0.02 8.54
CA GLU A 155 7.38 -0.99 9.60
C GLU A 155 5.88 -1.10 9.95
N GLY A 156 5.02 -0.34 9.25
CA GLY A 156 3.58 -0.43 9.39
C GLY A 156 2.98 0.52 10.43
N TYR A 157 3.78 1.40 11.03
CA TYR A 157 3.28 2.41 11.95
C TYR A 157 2.43 3.46 11.22
N ASN A 158 1.27 3.76 11.79
CA ASN A 158 0.37 4.80 11.32
C ASN A 158 0.91 6.20 11.68
N SER A 159 0.30 7.26 11.14
CA SER A 159 0.84 8.61 11.32
C SER A 159 0.76 9.10 12.77
N GLU A 160 -0.22 8.63 13.55
CA GLU A 160 -0.38 8.93 14.97
C GLU A 160 0.68 8.20 15.83
N GLU A 161 0.95 6.92 15.57
CA GLU A 161 2.03 6.16 16.21
C GLU A 161 3.41 6.77 15.91
N ILE A 162 3.63 7.21 14.66
CA ILE A 162 4.87 7.89 14.26
C ILE A 162 4.99 9.25 14.95
N LYS A 163 3.87 9.99 15.05
CA LYS A 163 3.83 11.28 15.75
C LYS A 163 4.32 11.10 17.19
N GLN A 164 3.78 10.12 17.90
CA GLN A 164 4.15 9.82 19.28
C GLN A 164 5.61 9.35 19.39
N LYS A 165 6.06 8.44 18.52
CA LYS A 165 7.44 7.91 18.54
C LYS A 165 8.52 8.94 18.22
N LEU A 166 8.20 9.95 17.41
CA LEU A 166 9.14 10.97 16.96
C LEU A 166 8.88 12.33 17.60
N GLU A 167 7.97 12.41 18.58
CA GLU A 167 7.60 13.64 19.29
C GLU A 167 7.26 14.78 18.32
N ILE A 168 6.50 14.47 17.27
CA ILE A 168 6.04 15.45 16.27
C ILE A 168 4.74 16.08 16.78
N GLU A 169 4.55 17.37 16.53
CA GLU A 169 3.42 18.13 17.08
C GLU A 169 2.04 17.68 16.59
N ALA A 170 1.93 17.22 15.34
CA ALA A 170 0.66 16.87 14.72
C ALA A 170 0.76 15.70 13.74
N GLU A 171 -0.32 14.95 13.59
CA GLU A 171 -0.43 13.85 12.61
C GLU A 171 -0.26 14.38 11.18
N GLU A 172 -0.85 15.53 10.87
CA GLU A 172 -0.70 16.23 9.58
C GLU A 172 0.75 16.60 9.30
N ALA A 173 1.52 16.95 10.33
CA ALA A 173 2.94 17.25 10.18
C ALA A 173 3.73 15.98 9.79
N VAL A 174 3.38 14.81 10.31
CA VAL A 174 3.97 13.52 9.88
C VAL A 174 3.71 13.28 8.40
N ARG A 175 2.47 13.46 7.93
CA ARG A 175 2.11 13.30 6.51
C ARG A 175 2.90 14.27 5.61
N LYS A 176 3.01 15.54 6.00
CA LYS A 176 3.80 16.57 5.28
C LYS A 176 5.29 16.26 5.27
N ILE A 177 5.85 15.77 6.37
CA ILE A 177 7.26 15.35 6.44
C ILE A 177 7.47 14.16 5.52
N ARG A 178 6.63 13.13 5.60
CA ARG A 178 6.68 11.95 4.73
C ARG A 178 6.66 12.37 3.26
N TYR A 179 5.69 13.19 2.84
CA TYR A 179 5.62 13.69 1.47
C TYR A 179 6.91 14.38 1.02
N ARG A 180 7.39 15.38 1.78
CA ARG A 180 8.63 16.10 1.45
C ARG A 180 9.86 15.19 1.38
N CYS A 181 9.98 14.24 2.29
CA CYS A 181 11.09 13.28 2.29
C CYS A 181 11.04 12.34 1.08
N MET A 182 9.85 11.90 0.68
CA MET A 182 9.66 11.09 -0.53
C MET A 182 9.97 11.87 -1.80
N THR A 183 9.58 13.13 -1.89
CA THR A 183 9.95 14.00 -3.03
C THR A 183 11.46 14.17 -3.12
N LYS A 184 12.14 14.48 -2.01
CA LYS A 184 13.61 14.58 -1.97
C LYS A 184 14.29 13.26 -2.35
N LEU A 185 13.72 12.12 -1.95
CA LEU A 185 14.22 10.82 -2.36
C LEU A 185 14.12 10.65 -3.88
N LYS A 186 12.96 10.95 -4.48
CA LYS A 186 12.76 10.91 -5.94
C LYS A 186 13.77 11.79 -6.68
N GLU A 187 13.98 13.01 -6.22
CA GLU A 187 14.98 13.93 -6.81
C GLU A 187 16.40 13.35 -6.77
N LYS A 188 16.81 12.79 -5.61
CA LYS A 188 18.13 12.15 -5.50
C LYS A 188 18.26 10.94 -6.41
N LEU A 189 17.22 10.11 -6.53
CA LEU A 189 17.22 8.94 -7.41
C LEU A 189 17.30 9.33 -8.89
N ALA A 190 16.66 10.43 -9.29
CA ALA A 190 16.78 10.96 -10.64
C ALA A 190 18.20 11.46 -10.93
N SER A 191 18.86 12.08 -9.96
CA SER A 191 20.25 12.54 -10.09
C SER A 191 21.31 11.43 -9.96
N GLN A 192 20.95 10.25 -9.44
CA GLN A 192 21.86 9.14 -9.18
C GLN A 192 21.28 7.81 -9.69
N PRO A 193 21.50 7.46 -10.97
CA PRO A 193 20.95 6.24 -11.57
C PRO A 193 21.36 4.95 -10.85
N THR A 194 22.56 4.91 -10.26
CA THR A 194 23.06 3.81 -9.43
C THR A 194 22.24 3.61 -8.16
N LEU A 195 21.79 4.69 -7.52
CA LEU A 195 20.93 4.66 -6.34
C LEU A 195 19.53 4.14 -6.69
N ASN A 196 19.03 4.52 -7.87
CA ASN A 196 17.75 4.03 -8.40
C ASN A 196 17.79 2.52 -8.69
N ALA A 197 18.85 2.05 -9.37
CA ALA A 197 19.07 0.62 -9.59
C ALA A 197 19.14 -0.18 -8.28
N LEU A 198 19.83 0.36 -7.25
CA LEU A 198 19.90 -0.24 -5.93
C LEU A 198 18.52 -0.34 -5.27
N LEU A 199 17.71 0.72 -5.29
CA LEU A 199 16.35 0.66 -4.72
C LEU A 199 15.42 -0.30 -5.49
N LYS A 200 15.52 -0.37 -6.83
CA LYS A 200 14.78 -1.35 -7.61
C LYS A 200 15.16 -2.78 -7.21
N SER A 201 16.45 -3.09 -7.03
CA SER A 201 16.88 -4.42 -6.56
C SER A 201 16.39 -4.77 -5.14
N LEU A 202 16.09 -3.76 -4.32
CA LEU A 202 15.55 -3.94 -2.97
C LEU A 202 14.02 -4.17 -2.98
N SER A 203 13.30 -3.72 -4.00
CA SER A 203 11.84 -3.80 -4.10
C SER A 203 11.31 -5.02 -4.87
N TYR A 204 12.13 -5.68 -5.69
CA TYR A 204 11.74 -6.83 -6.53
C TYR A 204 12.42 -8.15 -6.14
N GLY A 205 13.15 -8.17 -5.02
CA GLY A 205 13.85 -9.35 -4.51
C GLY A 205 13.14 -10.04 -3.36
#